data_AF-A0A8C0X1L0-F1
#
_entry.id   AF-A0A8C0X1L0-F1
#
_cell.length_a   1.000
_cell.length_b   1.000
_cell.length_c   1.000
_cell.angle_alpha   90.00
_cell.angle_beta   90.00
_cell.angle_gamma   90.00
#
_symmetry.space_group_name_H-M   'P 1'
#
loop_
_entity.id
_entity.type
_entity.pdbx_description
1 polymer ?
#
loop_
_entity_poly.entity_id
_entity_poly.type
_entity_poly.pdbx_seq_one_letter_code
_entity_poly.pdbx_strand_id
1 'polypeptide(L)'
;LESHGVLITPELQKEEKEAVDNRKPQVVMSLNKLGIKADEAPVIAVLGSGGGLRAHFACLGVLIEMKNHGLLDVITYLAGVSGSTWALSSFYTNSGNMDLIEADLEHRFEPENWSVRESLQKTIEVASLENYSLTDFWAYVVISRQTREFQGSLLSSMKKHVEKGTLPYPIFAAIDNDLHDDWKDHKTQSRVGREVQN
;
A
#
# COMPACT_ATOMS: atom_id res chain seq x y z
N LEU A 1 -23.71 -22.03 -9.99
CA LEU A 1 -23.19 -21.12 -11.03
C LEU A 1 -22.05 -20.33 -10.40
N GLU A 2 -20.85 -20.90 -10.38
CA GLU A 2 -19.64 -20.17 -10.00
C GLU A 2 -19.26 -19.26 -11.17
N SER A 3 -19.39 -17.95 -10.98
CA SER A 3 -18.83 -16.94 -11.87
C SER A 3 -17.30 -17.06 -11.78
N HIS A 4 -16.62 -17.44 -12.87
CA HIS A 4 -15.18 -17.79 -12.90
C HIS A 4 -14.24 -16.57 -12.74
N GLY A 5 -14.59 -15.55 -11.95
CA GLY A 5 -13.72 -14.38 -11.75
C GLY A 5 -14.20 -13.31 -10.77
N VAL A 6 -15.41 -13.40 -10.22
CA VAL A 6 -15.93 -12.41 -9.26
C VAL A 6 -16.45 -13.12 -8.02
N LEU A 7 -15.87 -12.80 -6.87
CA LEU A 7 -16.32 -13.26 -5.56
C LEU A 7 -17.24 -12.21 -4.92
N ILE A 8 -18.48 -12.59 -4.63
CA ILE A 8 -19.43 -11.74 -3.89
C ILE A 8 -19.64 -12.37 -2.53
N THR A 9 -19.12 -11.74 -1.49
CA THR A 9 -19.25 -12.19 -0.09
C THR A 9 -19.30 -10.98 0.84
N PRO A 10 -20.07 -11.03 1.93
CA PRO A 10 -20.05 -10.00 2.97
C PRO A 10 -18.86 -10.15 3.94
N GLU A 11 -18.10 -11.25 3.85
CA GLU A 11 -16.97 -11.57 4.73
C GLU A 11 -15.61 -11.28 4.05
N LEU A 12 -14.52 -11.36 4.82
CA LEU A 12 -13.17 -11.35 4.24
C LEU A 12 -12.97 -12.55 3.31
N GLN A 13 -12.25 -12.31 2.23
CA GLN A 13 -11.74 -13.38 1.38
C GLN A 13 -10.86 -14.35 2.17
N LYS A 14 -10.89 -15.62 1.78
CA LYS A 14 -10.21 -16.71 2.51
C LYS A 14 -8.72 -16.44 2.68
N GLU A 15 -8.08 -15.93 1.64
CA GLU A 15 -6.64 -15.65 1.59
C GLU A 15 -6.24 -14.52 2.56
N GLU A 16 -7.10 -13.52 2.74
CA GLU A 16 -6.86 -12.46 3.73
C GLU A 16 -6.99 -12.99 5.15
N LYS A 17 -8.03 -13.79 5.40
CA LYS A 17 -8.23 -14.43 6.71
C LYS A 17 -7.04 -15.30 7.09
N GLU A 18 -6.55 -16.13 6.16
CA GLU A 18 -5.38 -16.98 6.37
C GLU A 18 -4.09 -16.16 6.58
N ALA A 19 -3.87 -15.11 5.79
CA ALA A 19 -2.70 -14.24 5.95
C ALA A 19 -2.69 -13.52 7.32
N VAL A 20 -3.86 -13.03 7.76
CA VAL A 20 -4.02 -12.41 9.08
C VAL A 20 -3.84 -13.42 10.20
N ASP A 21 -4.41 -14.63 10.08
CA ASP A 21 -4.23 -15.70 11.06
C ASP A 21 -2.76 -16.13 11.18
N ASN A 22 -2.06 -16.26 10.06
CA ASN A 22 -0.62 -16.57 10.02
C ASN A 22 0.25 -15.46 10.65
N ARG A 23 -0.22 -14.20 10.64
CA ARG A 23 0.45 -13.04 11.24
C ARG A 23 0.30 -13.00 12.76
N LYS A 24 -0.81 -13.51 13.32
CA LYS A 24 -1.14 -13.40 14.77
C LYS A 24 0.00 -13.85 15.71
N PRO A 25 0.68 -15.00 15.50
CA PRO A 25 1.76 -15.43 16.38
C PRO A 25 2.93 -14.44 16.43
N GLN A 26 3.27 -13.82 15.29
CA GLN A 26 4.33 -12.80 15.24
C GLN A 26 3.93 -11.54 16.00
N VAL A 27 2.66 -11.10 15.89
CA VAL A 27 2.15 -9.94 16.64
C VAL A 27 2.23 -10.19 18.14
N VAL A 28 1.74 -11.34 18.64
CA VAL A 28 1.81 -11.69 20.06
C VAL A 28 3.26 -11.77 20.54
N MET A 29 4.14 -12.43 19.79
CA MET A 29 5.55 -12.52 20.12
C MET A 29 6.19 -11.13 20.22
N SER A 30 5.90 -10.23 19.28
CA SER A 30 6.49 -8.89 19.26
C SER A 30 5.92 -7.98 20.34
N LEU A 31 4.63 -8.06 20.66
CA LEU A 31 4.05 -7.36 21.82
C LEU A 31 4.71 -7.80 23.13
N ASN A 32 4.92 -9.11 23.31
CA ASN A 32 5.60 -9.64 24.48
C ASN A 32 7.05 -9.15 24.58
N LYS A 33 7.78 -9.03 23.46
CA LYS A 33 9.13 -8.44 23.41
C LYS A 33 9.13 -6.96 23.81
N LEU A 34 8.05 -6.23 23.55
CA LEU A 34 7.83 -4.85 23.97
C LEU A 34 7.36 -4.74 25.43
N GLY A 35 7.24 -5.85 26.16
CA GLY A 35 6.76 -5.87 27.54
C GLY A 35 5.24 -5.75 27.68
N ILE A 36 4.50 -5.86 26.56
CA ILE A 36 3.04 -5.83 26.53
C ILE A 36 2.53 -7.26 26.53
N LYS A 37 1.98 -7.72 27.66
CA LYS A 37 1.36 -9.05 27.75
C LYS A 37 0.08 -9.10 26.92
N ALA A 38 0.02 -10.02 25.97
CA ALA A 38 -1.15 -10.26 25.15
C ALA A 38 -1.36 -11.78 24.99
N ASP A 39 -2.55 -12.26 25.35
CA ASP A 39 -2.94 -13.67 25.17
C ASP A 39 -3.46 -13.91 23.74
N GLU A 40 -3.96 -12.87 23.10
CA GLU A 40 -4.42 -12.87 21.70
C GLU A 40 -3.83 -11.68 20.94
N ALA A 41 -3.63 -11.83 19.63
CA ALA A 41 -3.12 -10.76 18.79
C ALA A 41 -4.19 -9.67 18.59
N PRO A 42 -3.97 -8.42 19.05
CA PRO A 42 -4.80 -7.30 18.63
C PRO A 42 -4.61 -7.04 17.13
N VAL A 43 -5.67 -6.56 16.48
CA VAL A 43 -5.59 -6.08 15.11
C VAL A 43 -5.09 -4.64 15.13
N ILE A 44 -3.86 -4.42 14.65
CA ILE A 44 -3.25 -3.10 14.59
C ILE A 44 -3.11 -2.68 13.12
N ALA A 45 -3.67 -1.53 12.78
CA ALA A 45 -3.60 -0.96 11.45
C ALA A 45 -2.80 0.35 11.44
N VAL A 46 -1.90 0.49 10.47
CA VAL A 46 -1.20 1.74 10.17
C VAL A 46 -1.69 2.29 8.84
N LEU A 47 -2.01 3.59 8.81
CA LEU A 47 -2.60 4.25 7.64
C LEU A 47 -1.72 5.40 7.16
N GLY A 48 -1.21 5.28 5.93
CA GLY A 48 -0.45 6.31 5.23
C GLY A 48 -1.35 7.22 4.39
N SER A 49 -1.31 8.53 4.65
CA SER A 49 -2.09 9.53 3.94
C SER A 49 -1.54 9.86 2.54
N GLY A 50 -2.34 10.51 1.70
CA GLY A 50 -1.86 11.07 0.44
C GLY A 50 -0.98 12.32 0.61
N GLY A 51 -0.29 12.70 -0.46
CA GLY A 51 0.56 13.90 -0.45
C GLY A 51 1.83 13.82 -1.32
N GLY A 52 1.81 13.01 -2.37
CA GLY A 52 2.93 12.83 -3.28
C GLY A 52 4.24 12.46 -2.58
N LEU A 53 5.35 13.03 -3.04
CA LEU A 53 6.70 12.70 -2.55
C LEU A 53 6.89 12.97 -1.04
N ARG A 54 6.21 13.97 -0.49
CA ARG A 54 6.21 14.23 0.96
C ARG A 54 5.65 13.04 1.74
N ALA A 55 4.49 12.55 1.34
CA ALA A 55 3.85 11.41 2.00
C ALA A 55 4.64 10.13 1.80
N HIS A 56 5.30 9.97 0.66
CA HIS A 56 6.20 8.84 0.39
C HIS A 56 7.34 8.78 1.42
N PHE A 57 8.17 9.84 1.50
CA PHE A 57 9.31 9.86 2.43
C PHE A 57 8.88 9.85 3.88
N ALA A 58 7.83 10.60 4.25
CA ALA A 58 7.33 10.60 5.62
C ALA A 58 6.85 9.20 6.05
N CYS A 59 6.16 8.48 5.16
CA CYS A 59 5.71 7.12 5.44
C CYS A 59 6.89 6.15 5.60
N LEU A 60 7.90 6.21 4.72
CA LEU A 60 9.11 5.39 4.87
C LEU A 60 9.86 5.68 6.16
N GLY A 61 10.07 6.95 6.50
CA GLY A 61 10.70 7.35 7.77
C GLY A 61 9.95 6.82 8.99
N VAL A 62 8.61 6.90 8.99
CA VAL A 62 7.80 6.31 10.06
C VAL A 62 7.99 4.80 10.13
N LEU A 63 7.96 4.09 9.01
CA LEU A 63 8.12 2.64 9.01
C LEU A 63 9.53 2.20 9.45
N ILE A 64 10.57 2.96 9.09
CA ILE A 64 11.95 2.76 9.56
C ILE A 64 12.01 2.86 11.08
N GLU A 65 11.46 3.92 11.65
CA GLU A 65 11.43 4.09 13.11
C GLU A 65 10.56 3.03 13.79
N MET A 66 9.44 2.62 13.19
CA MET A 66 8.66 1.50 13.69
C MET A 66 9.46 0.20 13.70
N LYS A 67 10.31 -0.07 12.69
CA LYS A 67 11.23 -1.22 12.69
C LYS A 67 12.22 -1.10 13.84
N ASN A 68 12.88 0.05 13.98
CA ASN A 68 13.90 0.32 14.99
C ASN A 68 13.36 0.11 16.43
N HIS A 69 12.09 0.44 16.64
CA HIS A 69 11.40 0.29 17.91
C HIS A 69 10.63 -1.05 18.07
N GLY A 70 10.74 -1.98 17.12
CA GLY A 70 10.03 -3.27 17.17
C GLY A 70 8.50 -3.18 16.99
N LEU A 71 7.99 -2.01 16.59
CA LEU A 71 6.58 -1.74 16.36
C LEU A 71 6.10 -2.20 14.98
N LEU A 72 6.98 -2.36 14.00
CA LEU A 72 6.60 -2.84 12.67
C LEU A 72 6.01 -4.26 12.74
N ASP A 73 6.55 -5.09 13.64
CA ASP A 73 6.14 -6.49 13.74
C ASP A 73 4.79 -6.71 14.43
N VAL A 74 4.27 -5.70 15.12
CA VAL A 74 2.94 -5.77 15.75
C VAL A 74 1.82 -5.36 14.78
N ILE A 75 2.16 -4.80 13.62
CA ILE A 75 1.17 -4.35 12.63
C ILE A 75 0.54 -5.58 11.94
N THR A 76 -0.79 -5.57 11.88
CA THR A 76 -1.61 -6.52 11.12
C THR A 76 -1.88 -6.00 9.71
N TYR A 77 -2.29 -4.73 9.58
CA TYR A 77 -2.65 -4.10 8.32
C TYR A 77 -1.82 -2.84 8.07
N LEU A 78 -1.30 -2.70 6.85
CA LEU A 78 -0.62 -1.50 6.39
C LEU A 78 -1.35 -0.95 5.17
N ALA A 79 -2.05 0.17 5.38
CA ALA A 79 -2.88 0.80 4.37
C ALA A 79 -2.24 2.10 3.87
N GLY A 80 -2.41 2.43 2.60
CA GLY A 80 -1.90 3.67 2.03
C GLY A 80 -2.71 4.19 0.85
N VAL A 81 -2.69 5.51 0.67
CA VAL A 81 -3.28 6.20 -0.50
C VAL A 81 -2.30 7.21 -1.11
N SER A 82 -2.41 7.44 -2.42
CA SER A 82 -1.55 8.39 -3.16
C SER A 82 -0.07 8.20 -2.82
N GLY A 83 0.68 9.23 -2.40
CA GLY A 83 2.13 9.12 -2.14
C GLY A 83 2.57 8.01 -1.18
N SER A 84 1.76 7.65 -0.17
CA SER A 84 2.07 6.51 0.70
C SER A 84 1.98 5.17 -0.01
N THR A 85 1.24 5.03 -1.12
CA THR A 85 1.26 3.79 -1.89
C THR A 85 2.64 3.53 -2.48
N TRP A 86 3.38 4.58 -2.87
CA TRP A 86 4.74 4.44 -3.36
C TRP A 86 5.67 3.91 -2.27
N ALA A 87 5.47 4.35 -1.02
CA ALA A 87 6.25 3.88 0.13
C ALA A 87 5.96 2.41 0.44
N LEU A 88 4.67 2.03 0.45
CA LEU A 88 4.26 0.64 0.60
C LEU A 88 4.84 -0.22 -0.52
N SER A 89 4.78 0.22 -1.77
CA SER A 89 5.34 -0.55 -2.88
C SER A 89 6.84 -0.79 -2.71
N SER A 90 7.63 0.24 -2.38
CA SER A 90 9.06 0.07 -2.06
C SER A 90 9.29 -0.89 -0.89
N PHE A 91 8.45 -0.79 0.15
CA PHE A 91 8.49 -1.68 1.32
C PHE A 91 8.28 -3.15 0.94
N TYR A 92 7.22 -3.47 0.20
CA TYR A 92 6.92 -4.86 -0.16
C TYR A 92 7.85 -5.43 -1.24
N THR A 93 8.29 -4.62 -2.21
CA THR A 93 9.25 -5.06 -3.23
C THR A 93 10.59 -5.43 -2.62
N ASN A 94 11.02 -4.72 -1.58
CA ASN A 94 12.23 -5.03 -0.82
C ASN A 94 11.98 -5.98 0.36
N SER A 95 10.85 -6.70 0.38
CA SER A 95 10.53 -7.70 1.40
C SER A 95 10.59 -7.16 2.83
N GLY A 96 10.28 -5.88 3.03
CA GLY A 96 10.34 -5.17 4.30
C GLY A 96 11.74 -4.82 4.79
N ASN A 97 12.78 -5.01 3.97
CA ASN A 97 14.14 -4.65 4.34
C ASN A 97 14.36 -3.13 4.22
N MET A 98 14.18 -2.43 5.34
CA MET A 98 14.36 -0.98 5.42
C MET A 98 15.76 -0.49 5.07
N ASP A 99 16.80 -1.28 5.34
CA ASP A 99 18.18 -0.86 5.14
C ASP A 99 18.49 -0.87 3.62
N LEU A 100 17.92 -1.83 2.88
CA LEU A 100 17.97 -1.83 1.42
C LEU A 100 17.15 -0.69 0.82
N ILE A 101 16.01 -0.33 1.42
CA ILE A 101 15.18 0.78 0.94
C ILE A 101 15.91 2.11 1.13
N GLU A 102 16.53 2.32 2.29
CA GLU A 102 17.31 3.52 2.57
C GLU A 102 18.49 3.64 1.60
N ALA A 103 19.27 2.57 1.41
CA ALA A 103 20.38 2.55 0.46
C ALA A 103 19.94 2.78 -1.00
N ASP A 104 18.80 2.19 -1.42
CA ASP A 104 18.22 2.41 -2.75
C ASP A 104 17.80 3.88 -2.94
N LEU A 105 17.17 4.49 -1.93
CA LEU A 105 16.81 5.90 -1.97
C LEU A 105 18.04 6.81 -2.05
N GLU A 106 19.07 6.55 -1.23
CA GLU A 106 20.33 7.31 -1.31
C GLU A 106 20.91 7.24 -2.73
N HIS A 107 21.03 6.03 -3.28
CA HIS A 107 21.57 5.81 -4.62
C HIS A 107 20.74 6.51 -5.71
N ARG A 108 19.41 6.42 -5.66
CA ARG A 108 18.52 7.04 -6.66
C ARG A 108 18.58 8.56 -6.64
N PHE A 109 18.74 9.15 -5.47
CA PHE A 109 18.71 10.61 -5.30
C PHE A 109 20.09 11.28 -5.50
N GLU A 110 21.15 10.50 -5.74
CA GLU A 110 22.42 11.03 -6.23
C GLU A 110 22.23 11.82 -7.56
N PRO A 111 22.93 12.96 -7.76
CA PRO A 111 22.67 13.87 -8.87
C PRO A 111 22.79 13.25 -10.29
N GLU A 112 23.60 12.20 -10.44
CA GLU A 112 23.98 11.64 -11.74
C GLU A 112 23.10 10.45 -12.19
N ASN A 113 22.24 9.91 -11.31
CA ASN A 113 21.61 8.59 -11.50
C ASN A 113 20.20 8.62 -12.10
N TRP A 114 19.74 9.72 -12.72
CA TRP A 114 18.44 9.76 -13.38
C TRP A 114 18.50 10.20 -14.84
N SER A 115 18.13 9.29 -15.75
CA SER A 115 18.05 9.54 -17.19
C SER A 115 16.63 9.91 -17.63
N VAL A 116 16.43 11.18 -17.98
CA VAL A 116 15.18 11.65 -18.60
C VAL A 116 14.89 10.93 -19.92
N ARG A 117 15.94 10.52 -20.65
CA ARG A 117 15.81 9.82 -21.94
C ARG A 117 15.19 8.44 -21.76
N GLU A 118 15.63 7.68 -20.77
CA GLU A 118 15.06 6.35 -20.48
C GLU A 118 13.60 6.44 -20.04
N SER A 119 13.25 7.46 -19.26
CA SER A 119 11.85 7.75 -18.88
C SER A 119 10.97 8.03 -20.08
N LEU A 120 11.45 8.85 -21.01
CA LEU A 120 10.72 9.18 -22.22
C LEU A 120 10.55 7.93 -23.12
N GLN A 121 11.59 7.11 -23.23
CA GLN A 121 11.54 5.89 -24.04
C GLN A 121 10.53 4.88 -23.49
N LYS A 122 10.53 4.62 -22.18
CA LYS A 122 9.50 3.78 -21.54
C LYS A 122 8.09 4.33 -21.72
N THR A 123 7.93 5.66 -21.66
CA THR A 123 6.62 6.29 -21.91
C THR A 123 6.13 6.03 -23.33
N ILE A 124 7.03 6.09 -24.33
CA ILE A 124 6.71 5.80 -25.74
C ILE A 124 6.33 4.32 -25.91
N GLU A 125 7.05 3.40 -25.26
CA GLU A 125 6.73 1.97 -25.30
C GLU A 125 5.32 1.68 -24.74
N VAL A 126 4.99 2.29 -23.60
CA VAL A 126 3.70 2.09 -22.91
C VAL A 126 2.55 2.77 -23.65
N ALA A 127 2.82 3.85 -24.40
CA ALA A 127 1.81 4.51 -25.23
C ALA A 127 1.22 3.62 -26.35
N SER A 128 1.84 2.47 -26.62
CA SER A 128 1.31 1.46 -27.55
C SER A 128 0.30 0.48 -26.91
N LEU A 129 0.09 0.53 -25.60
CA LEU A 129 -0.90 -0.30 -24.90
C LEU A 129 -2.32 0.12 -25.26
N GLU A 130 -3.20 -0.85 -25.49
CA GLU A 130 -4.59 -0.61 -25.88
C GLU A 130 -5.39 0.18 -24.83
N ASN A 131 -5.00 0.09 -23.55
CA ASN A 131 -5.64 0.74 -22.41
C ASN A 131 -4.84 1.94 -21.86
N TYR A 132 -3.93 2.51 -22.65
CA TYR A 132 -3.15 3.67 -22.24
C TYR A 132 -4.03 4.86 -21.87
N SER A 133 -3.71 5.49 -20.75
CA SER A 133 -4.46 6.61 -20.19
C SER A 133 -3.54 7.73 -19.70
N LEU A 134 -4.15 8.84 -19.27
CA LEU A 134 -3.39 9.93 -18.61
C LEU A 134 -2.75 9.46 -17.29
N THR A 135 -3.29 8.41 -16.66
CA THR A 135 -2.69 7.79 -15.46
C THR A 135 -1.36 7.14 -15.82
N ASP A 136 -1.25 6.48 -16.97
CA ASP A 136 -0.02 5.88 -17.46
C ASP A 136 1.01 6.98 -17.78
N PHE A 137 0.60 8.02 -18.51
CA PHE A 137 1.46 9.19 -18.74
C PHE A 137 2.00 9.76 -17.42
N TRP A 138 1.13 9.98 -16.43
CA TRP A 138 1.50 10.50 -15.13
C TRP A 138 2.48 9.58 -14.38
N ALA A 139 2.26 8.26 -14.41
CA ALA A 139 3.14 7.28 -13.80
C ALA A 139 4.54 7.28 -14.43
N TYR A 140 4.62 7.20 -15.76
CA TYR A 140 5.90 7.06 -16.47
C TYR A 140 6.69 8.36 -16.64
N VAL A 141 6.06 9.53 -16.49
CA VAL A 141 6.72 10.84 -16.61
C VAL A 141 6.90 11.53 -15.27
N VAL A 142 5.84 11.60 -14.46
CA VAL A 142 5.86 12.41 -13.23
C VAL A 142 6.26 11.59 -12.02
N ILE A 143 5.65 10.42 -11.82
CA ILE A 143 6.00 9.57 -10.68
C ILE A 143 7.43 9.07 -10.83
N SER A 144 7.78 8.52 -11.98
CA SER A 144 9.14 8.06 -12.27
C SER A 144 10.18 9.14 -12.00
N ARG A 145 9.93 10.39 -12.39
CA ARG A 145 10.82 11.52 -12.12
C ARG A 145 10.87 11.91 -10.65
N GLN A 146 9.73 11.89 -9.94
CA GLN A 146 9.66 12.26 -8.53
C GLN A 146 10.32 11.22 -7.62
N THR A 147 10.05 9.94 -7.88
CA THR A 147 10.63 8.83 -7.11
C THR A 147 12.01 8.46 -7.63
N ARG A 148 12.36 8.82 -8.87
CA ARG A 148 13.57 8.35 -9.58
C ARG A 148 13.63 6.83 -9.70
N GLU A 149 12.49 6.23 -10.04
CA GLU A 149 12.36 4.77 -10.22
C GLU A 149 11.28 4.42 -11.23
N PHE A 150 11.49 3.30 -11.93
CA PHE A 150 10.42 2.62 -12.64
C PHE A 150 9.97 1.41 -11.82
N GLN A 151 8.84 1.55 -11.14
CA GLN A 151 8.20 0.44 -10.42
C GLN A 151 7.74 -0.61 -11.44
N GLY A 152 8.47 -1.71 -11.55
CA GLY A 152 8.15 -2.82 -12.46
C GLY A 152 7.53 -4.05 -11.79
N SER A 153 7.41 -4.04 -10.46
CA SER A 153 6.86 -5.15 -9.68
C SER A 153 5.33 -5.18 -9.74
N LEU A 154 4.77 -6.38 -9.90
CA LEU A 154 3.32 -6.61 -9.85
C LEU A 154 2.83 -6.67 -8.39
N LEU A 155 1.60 -6.25 -8.11
CA LEU A 155 0.98 -6.44 -6.78
C LEU A 155 1.01 -7.91 -6.33
N SER A 156 0.90 -8.85 -7.27
CA SER A 156 0.97 -10.28 -7.00
C SER A 156 2.33 -10.75 -6.44
N SER A 157 3.42 -10.01 -6.66
CA SER A 157 4.73 -10.37 -6.10
C SER A 157 4.78 -10.19 -4.58
N MET A 158 3.89 -9.39 -4.00
CA MET A 158 3.79 -9.16 -2.55
C MET A 158 3.23 -10.40 -1.82
N LYS A 159 2.45 -11.24 -2.53
CA LYS A 159 1.68 -12.37 -2.00
C LYS A 159 2.49 -13.28 -1.07
N LYS A 160 3.71 -13.65 -1.47
CA LYS A 160 4.56 -14.60 -0.73
C LYS A 160 4.83 -14.17 0.71
N HIS A 161 5.10 -12.89 0.95
CA HIS A 161 5.45 -12.37 2.28
C HIS A 161 4.22 -12.12 3.15
N VAL A 162 3.09 -11.81 2.51
CA VAL A 162 1.80 -11.55 3.14
C VAL A 162 1.15 -12.86 3.59
N GLU A 163 1.08 -13.86 2.72
CA GLU A 163 0.49 -15.18 3.05
C GLU A 163 1.21 -15.87 4.20
N LYS A 164 2.54 -15.71 4.28
CA LYS A 164 3.35 -16.25 5.39
C LYS A 164 3.20 -15.47 6.69
N GLY A 165 2.49 -14.34 6.68
CA GLY A 165 2.39 -13.45 7.85
C GLY A 165 3.71 -12.78 8.23
N THR A 166 4.72 -12.74 7.35
CA THR A 166 6.03 -12.11 7.66
C THR A 166 5.98 -10.59 7.59
N LEU A 167 5.11 -10.05 6.73
CA LEU A 167 4.84 -8.62 6.58
C LEU A 167 3.35 -8.36 6.87
N PRO A 168 2.97 -7.12 7.24
CA PRO A 168 1.57 -6.74 7.39
C PRO A 168 0.78 -6.93 6.10
N TYR A 169 -0.54 -7.13 6.20
CA TYR A 169 -1.42 -7.24 5.05
C TYR A 169 -1.58 -5.86 4.36
N PRO A 170 -1.22 -5.73 3.06
CA PRO A 170 -1.26 -4.45 2.37
C PRO A 170 -2.67 -4.05 1.96
N ILE A 171 -3.01 -2.78 2.10
CA ILE A 171 -4.23 -2.19 1.55
C ILE A 171 -3.88 -0.94 0.73
N PHE A 172 -4.24 -0.96 -0.54
CA PHE A 172 -4.14 0.19 -1.44
C PHE A 172 -5.56 0.62 -1.80
N ALA A 173 -5.87 1.92 -1.72
CA ALA A 173 -7.20 2.41 -2.07
C ALA A 173 -7.15 3.41 -3.23
N ALA A 174 -8.16 3.29 -4.10
CA ALA A 174 -8.50 4.21 -5.17
C ALA A 174 -10.01 4.48 -5.15
N ILE A 175 -10.44 5.55 -5.81
CA ILE A 175 -11.86 5.88 -5.95
C ILE A 175 -12.29 5.53 -7.37
N ASP A 176 -13.42 4.83 -7.47
CA ASP A 176 -14.14 4.70 -8.72
C ASP A 176 -15.07 5.91 -8.88
N ASN A 177 -14.83 6.71 -9.92
CA ASN A 177 -15.61 7.91 -10.18
C ASN A 177 -17.01 7.60 -10.68
N ASP A 178 -17.22 6.44 -11.29
CA ASP A 178 -18.54 6.05 -11.81
C ASP A 178 -19.54 5.84 -10.66
N LEU A 179 -19.04 5.55 -9.45
CA LEU A 179 -19.83 5.38 -8.23
C LEU A 179 -19.98 6.67 -7.41
N HIS A 180 -19.45 7.81 -7.89
CA HIS A 180 -19.36 9.02 -7.09
C HIS A 180 -20.72 9.68 -6.84
N ASP A 181 -21.59 9.70 -7.84
CA ASP A 181 -22.91 10.32 -7.70
C ASP A 181 -23.85 9.45 -6.84
N ASP A 182 -23.84 8.13 -7.03
CA ASP A 182 -24.53 7.18 -6.15
C ASP A 182 -24.10 7.35 -4.68
N TRP A 183 -22.80 7.53 -4.44
CA TRP A 183 -22.28 7.80 -3.09
C TRP A 183 -22.80 9.12 -2.51
N LYS A 184 -22.89 10.20 -3.30
CA LYS A 184 -23.44 11.49 -2.84
C LYS A 184 -24.91 11.36 -2.46
N ASP A 185 -25.69 10.65 -3.26
CA ASP A 185 -27.12 10.46 -3.04
C ASP A 185 -27.36 9.67 -1.76
N HIS A 186 -26.67 8.54 -1.58
CA HIS A 186 -26.73 7.76 -0.34
C HIS A 186 -26.27 8.55 0.89
N LYS A 187 -25.20 9.34 0.78
CA LYS A 187 -24.71 10.15 1.89
C LYS A 187 -25.73 11.21 2.31
N THR A 188 -26.39 11.84 1.33
CA THR A 188 -27.42 12.86 1.57
C THR A 188 -28.66 12.25 2.23
N GLN A 189 -29.14 11.10 1.73
CA GLN A 189 -30.25 10.36 2.33
C GLN A 189 -29.94 9.91 3.78
N SER A 190 -28.71 9.46 4.04
CA SER A 190 -28.29 9.04 5.39
C SER A 190 -28.16 10.18 6.40
N ARG A 191 -27.96 11.42 5.93
CA ARG A 191 -27.93 12.63 6.77
C ARG A 191 -29.36 13.08 7.11
N VAL A 192 -30.24 13.12 6.11
CA VAL A 192 -31.66 13.45 6.31
C VAL A 192 -32.32 12.44 7.26
N GLY A 193 -32.05 11.14 7.11
CA GLY A 193 -32.58 10.12 8.02
C GLY A 193 -32.11 10.25 9.48
N ARG A 194 -30.91 10.81 9.71
CA ARG A 194 -30.37 11.09 11.05
C ARG A 194 -30.91 12.38 11.66
N GLU A 195 -31.29 13.37 10.85
CA GLU A 195 -31.93 14.60 11.32
C GLU A 195 -33.40 14.39 11.65
N VAL A 196 -34.09 13.45 10.99
CA VAL A 196 -35.50 13.12 11.28
C VAL A 196 -35.65 12.21 12.53
N GLN A 197 -34.57 11.58 13.00
CA GLN A 197 -34.55 10.74 14.20
C GLN A 197 -34.04 11.45 15.47
N ASN A 198 -33.70 12.74 15.39
CA ASN A 198 -33.27 13.55 16.54
C ASN A 198 -34.33 14.60 16.91
#